data_AF-A0A2V2UDK0-F1
#
_entry.id   AF-A0A2V2UDK0-F1
#
_cell.length_a   1.000
_cell.length_b   1.000
_cell.length_c   1.000
_cell.angle_alpha   90.00
_cell.angle_beta   90.00
_cell.angle_gamma   90.00
#
_symmetry.space_group_name_H-M   'P 1'
#
loop_
_entity.id
_entity.type
_entity.pdbx_description
1 polymer ?
#
loop_
_entity_poly.entity_id
_entity_poly.type
_entity_poly.pdbx_seq_one_letter_code
_entity_poly.pdbx_strand_id
1 'polypeptide(L)'
;MDAYLEEELYDLLTHCAQNPDASDFESKKQRVEEIGREVYADGGTDAMENMFYSIEFRIKEEIGKDAKPYRLWWNNISGEWKY
;
A
#
# COMPACT_ATOMS: atom_id res chain seq x y z
N MET A 1 -14.28 -3.55 2.03
CA MET A 1 -13.01 -2.80 1.98
C MET A 1 -13.32 -1.39 2.45
N ASP A 2 -12.56 -0.87 3.40
CA ASP A 2 -12.73 0.49 3.86
C ASP A 2 -12.28 1.45 2.76
N ALA A 3 -13.24 2.14 2.12
CA ALA A 3 -12.97 3.05 1.01
C ALA A 3 -12.08 4.24 1.44
N TYR A 4 -12.07 4.60 2.73
CA TYR A 4 -11.19 5.63 3.23
C TYR A 4 -9.73 5.17 3.24
N LEU A 5 -9.47 3.95 3.72
CA LEU A 5 -8.12 3.37 3.72
C LEU A 5 -7.61 3.11 2.30
N GLU A 6 -8.50 2.74 1.38
CA GLU A 6 -8.15 2.54 -0.03
C GLU A 6 -7.68 3.86 -0.67
N GLU A 7 -8.44 4.95 -0.55
CA GLU A 7 -8.02 6.25 -1.08
C GLU A 7 -6.76 6.79 -0.39
N GLU A 8 -6.63 6.62 0.94
CA GLU A 8 -5.42 7.03 1.65
C GLU A 8 -4.17 6.27 1.15
N LEU A 9 -4.30 4.94 0.97
CA LEU A 9 -3.22 4.11 0.45
C LEU A 9 -2.85 4.51 -1.00
N TYR A 10 -3.85 4.80 -1.83
CA TYR A 10 -3.66 5.31 -3.19
C TYR A 10 -2.83 6.60 -3.19
N ASP A 11 -3.21 7.58 -2.37
CA ASP A 11 -2.53 8.88 -2.28
C ASP A 11 -1.08 8.74 -1.78
N LEU A 12 -0.87 7.90 -0.76
CA LEU A 12 0.46 7.65 -0.19
C LEU A 12 1.39 7.00 -1.21
N LEU A 13 0.93 5.94 -1.88
CA LEU A 13 1.74 5.22 -2.86
C LEU A 13 1.98 6.04 -4.12
N THR A 14 0.99 6.83 -4.56
CA THR A 14 1.16 7.81 -5.64
C THR A 14 2.24 8.83 -5.30
N HIS A 15 2.20 9.42 -4.10
CA HIS A 15 3.23 10.37 -3.66
C HIS A 15 4.62 9.72 -3.66
N CYS A 16 4.75 8.53 -3.09
CA CYS A 16 6.02 7.78 -3.03
C CYS A 16 6.55 7.41 -4.43
N ALA A 17 5.67 7.08 -5.37
CA ALA A 17 6.03 6.72 -6.74
C ALA A 17 6.42 7.92 -7.61
N GLN A 18 5.87 9.09 -7.32
CA GLN A 18 6.19 10.34 -8.01
C GLN A 18 7.40 11.06 -7.40
N ASN A 19 7.63 10.90 -6.09
CA ASN A 19 8.64 11.63 -5.32
C ASN A 19 9.52 10.66 -4.49
N PRO A 20 10.35 9.82 -5.12
CA PRO A 20 11.16 8.82 -4.42
C PRO A 20 12.20 9.41 -3.46
N ASP A 21 12.63 10.67 -3.69
CA ASP A 21 13.63 11.37 -2.86
C ASP A 21 12.99 12.34 -1.86
N ALA A 22 11.68 12.25 -1.63
CA ALA A 22 10.99 13.15 -0.73
C ALA A 22 11.44 12.97 0.73
N SER A 23 11.61 14.07 1.45
CA SER A 23 12.04 14.04 2.86
C SER A 23 11.02 13.35 3.79
N ASP A 24 9.78 13.20 3.36
CA ASP A 24 8.68 12.56 4.09
C ASP A 24 8.47 11.08 3.71
N PHE A 25 9.30 10.50 2.83
CA PHE A 25 9.16 9.13 2.33
C PHE A 25 9.04 8.09 3.46
N GLU A 26 9.92 8.15 4.46
CA GLU A 26 9.88 7.22 5.59
C GLU A 26 8.61 7.36 6.43
N SER A 27 8.10 8.58 6.64
CA SER A 27 6.84 8.79 7.37
C SER A 27 5.64 8.24 6.60
N LYS A 28 5.64 8.35 5.27
CA LYS A 28 4.59 7.78 4.42
C LYS A 28 4.64 6.26 4.40
N LYS A 29 5.85 5.68 4.32
CA LYS A 29 6.04 4.24 4.46
C LYS A 29 5.47 3.72 5.79
N GLN A 30 5.75 4.40 6.90
CA GLN A 30 5.18 4.02 8.20
C GLN A 30 3.66 4.02 8.17
N ARG A 31 3.02 5.05 7.59
CA ARG A 31 1.56 5.08 7.46
C ARG A 31 1.02 3.95 6.58
N VAL A 32 1.70 3.64 5.47
CA VAL A 32 1.32 2.50 4.63
C VAL A 32 1.41 1.17 5.41
N GLU A 33 2.42 1.00 6.26
CA GLU A 33 2.51 -0.18 7.13
C GLU A 33 1.35 -0.26 8.14
N GLU A 34 0.92 0.87 8.70
CA GLU A 34 -0.24 0.94 9.60
C GLU A 34 -1.53 0.57 8.89
N ILE A 35 -1.79 1.11 7.70
CA ILE A 35 -2.94 0.74 6.86
C ILE A 35 -2.96 -0.77 6.62
N GLY A 36 -1.81 -1.37 6.28
CA GLY A 36 -1.70 -2.81 6.09
C GLY A 36 -2.10 -3.61 7.34
N ARG A 37 -1.77 -3.13 8.54
CA ARG A 37 -2.16 -3.77 9.82
C ARG A 37 -3.65 -3.62 10.09
N GLU A 38 -4.23 -2.46 9.78
CA GLU A 38 -5.67 -2.21 9.90
C GLU A 38 -6.47 -3.12 8.96
N VAL A 39 -6.04 -3.23 7.70
CA VAL A 39 -6.64 -4.12 6.70
C VAL A 39 -6.50 -5.60 7.11
N TYR A 40 -5.32 -6.00 7.60
CA TYR A 40 -5.10 -7.37 8.10
C TYR A 40 -5.99 -7.69 9.29
N ALA A 41 -6.20 -6.74 10.21
CA ALA A 41 -7.05 -6.93 11.37
C ALA A 41 -8.54 -7.12 10.99
N ASP A 42 -8.99 -6.52 9.90
CA ASP A 42 -10.38 -6.61 9.41
C ASP A 42 -10.64 -7.90 8.61
N GLY A 43 -9.68 -8.36 7.79
CA GLY A 43 -9.92 -9.48 6.87
C GLY A 43 -8.71 -10.33 6.49
N GLY A 44 -7.63 -10.27 7.28
CA GLY A 44 -6.45 -11.11 7.11
C GLY A 44 -5.68 -10.87 5.81
N THR A 45 -4.90 -11.86 5.41
CA THR A 45 -4.06 -11.81 4.20
C THR A 45 -4.88 -11.59 2.92
N ASP A 46 -6.09 -12.15 2.85
CA ASP A 46 -6.99 -11.97 1.69
C ASP A 46 -7.44 -10.51 1.51
N ALA A 47 -7.74 -9.81 2.61
CA ALA A 47 -8.07 -8.39 2.55
C ALA A 47 -6.88 -7.54 2.11
N MET A 48 -5.68 -7.89 2.58
CA MET A 48 -4.43 -7.23 2.14
C MET A 48 -4.22 -7.40 0.63
N GLU A 49 -4.42 -8.61 0.09
CA GLU A 49 -4.22 -8.88 -1.33
C GLU A 49 -5.22 -8.11 -2.19
N ASN A 50 -6.50 -8.14 -1.81
CA ASN A 50 -7.54 -7.40 -2.50
C ASN A 50 -7.26 -5.89 -2.49
N MET A 51 -6.83 -5.35 -1.34
CA MET A 51 -6.50 -3.93 -1.19
C MET A 51 -5.33 -3.56 -2.11
N PHE A 52 -4.19 -4.25 -2.00
CA PHE A 52 -3.02 -3.92 -2.80
C PHE A 52 -3.25 -4.10 -4.30
N TYR A 53 -4.02 -5.12 -4.70
CA TYR A 53 -4.36 -5.34 -6.10
C TYR A 53 -5.14 -4.15 -6.70
N SER A 54 -6.15 -3.63 -5.98
CA SER A 54 -6.92 -2.45 -6.42
C SER A 54 -6.00 -1.24 -6.62
N ILE A 55 -5.13 -0.98 -5.64
CA ILE A 55 -4.21 0.17 -5.66
C ILE A 55 -3.15 0.04 -6.76
N GLU A 56 -2.55 -1.14 -6.91
CA GLU A 56 -1.55 -1.41 -7.93
C GLU A 56 -2.12 -1.17 -9.33
N PHE A 57 -3.35 -1.65 -9.57
CA PHE A 57 -4.03 -1.45 -10.83
C PHE A 57 -4.30 0.05 -11.09
N ARG A 58 -4.88 0.77 -10.12
CA ARG A 58 -5.16 2.21 -10.26
C ARG A 58 -3.90 3.03 -10.49
N ILE A 59 -2.84 2.84 -9.71
CA ILE A 59 -1.57 3.58 -9.88
C ILE A 59 -0.97 3.33 -11.26
N LYS A 60 -1.02 2.10 -11.73
CA LYS A 60 -0.52 1.75 -13.07
C LYS A 60 -1.34 2.43 -14.17
N GLU A 61 -2.66 2.42 -14.07
CA GLU A 61 -3.54 3.01 -15.09
C GLU A 61 -3.56 4.54 -15.05
N GLU A 62 -3.62 5.14 -13.87
CA GLU A 62 -3.81 6.59 -13.70
C GLU A 62 -2.51 7.38 -13.89
N ILE A 63 -1.36 6.87 -13.41
CA ILE A 63 -0.09 7.61 -13.43
C ILE A 63 1.08 6.85 -14.08
N GLY A 64 0.86 5.64 -14.60
CA GLY A 64 1.87 4.86 -15.33
C GLY A 64 3.05 4.40 -14.48
N LYS A 65 2.91 4.35 -13.16
CA LYS A 65 3.95 3.92 -12.21
C LYS A 65 3.71 2.47 -11.74
N ASP A 66 4.77 1.84 -11.25
CA ASP A 66 4.68 0.49 -10.67
C ASP A 66 4.63 0.58 -9.15
N ALA A 67 3.54 0.08 -8.56
CA ALA A 67 3.35 0.03 -7.11
C ALA A 67 3.77 -1.31 -6.48
N LYS A 68 4.13 -2.32 -7.30
CA LYS A 68 4.56 -3.64 -6.79
C LYS A 68 5.68 -3.59 -5.76
N PRO A 69 6.72 -2.74 -5.89
CA PRO A 69 7.80 -2.68 -4.90
C PRO A 69 7.30 -2.34 -3.49
N TYR A 70 6.17 -1.65 -3.36
CA TYR A 70 5.63 -1.25 -2.06
C TYR A 70 4.93 -2.39 -1.31
N ARG A 71 4.62 -3.51 -1.97
CA ARG A 71 4.13 -4.74 -1.30
C ARG A 71 5.11 -5.24 -0.24
N LEU A 72 6.41 -5.00 -0.44
CA LEU A 72 7.48 -5.36 0.50
C LEU A 72 7.29 -4.71 1.88
N TRP A 73 6.61 -3.57 1.95
CA TRP A 73 6.39 -2.86 3.20
C TRP A 73 5.44 -3.63 4.14
N TRP A 74 4.65 -4.56 3.60
CA TRP A 74 3.72 -5.36 4.38
C TRP A 74 4.26 -6.75 4.78
N ASN A 75 5.50 -7.10 4.42
CA ASN A 75 6.13 -8.41 4.74
C ASN A 75 6.24 -8.72 6.24
N ASN A 76 6.17 -7.72 7.11
CA ASN A 76 6.22 -7.92 8.57
C ASN A 76 4.83 -7.97 9.24
N ILE A 77 3.74 -7.95 8.47
CA ILE A 77 2.36 -7.90 8.99
C ILE A 77 1.80 -9.31 9.15
N SER A 78 1.95 -10.16 8.12
CA SER A 78 1.46 -11.54 8.10
C SER A 78 2.61 -12.50 7.77
N GLY A 79 2.63 -13.66 8.42
CA GLY A 79 3.58 -14.73 8.08
C GLY A 79 3.37 -15.35 6.70
N GLU A 80 2.24 -15.06 6.06
CA GLU A 80 1.87 -15.52 4.71
C GLU A 80 2.25 -14.51 3.62
N TRP A 81 2.38 -13.23 3.97
CA TRP A 81 2.70 -12.16 3.02
C TRP A 81 4.20 -12.14 2.72
N LYS A 82 4.59 -12.59 1.52
CA LYS A 82 5.99 -12.79 1.13
C LYS A 82 6.23 -12.30 -0.30
N TYR A 83 6.49 -11.01 -0.44
CA TYR A 83 6.91 -10.37 -1.69
C TYR A 83 8.39 -10.00 -1.67
#